data_AF-A0A0M4M2M9-F1
#
_entry.id   AF-A0A0M4M2M9-F1
#
_cell.length_a   1.000
_cell.length_b   1.000
_cell.length_c   1.000
_cell.angle_alpha   90.00
_cell.angle_beta   90.00
_cell.angle_gamma   90.00
#
_symmetry.space_group_name_H-M   'P 1'
#
loop_
_entity.id
_entity.type
_entity.pdbx_description
1 polymer ?
#
loop_
_entity_poly.entity_id
_entity_poly.type
_entity_poly.pdbx_seq_one_letter_code
_entity_poly.pdbx_strand_id
1 'polypeptide(L)'
;MSKKILLLSSVIFLSSCAATNISELGDKFLDLINPSDDATEVAMLSGEENLIAMDEAGGFTIDELEELSNDELIAIAKEKGLEDLILLDEDGNLLNRDQIINAIVESAALLESKSEELESMSDDELIEVAVSKGLTELIVLDADGNLANRDELVEALLESAAATEAAISEFGNNADSFTLYFAYDDTEIDEVATRTIIQHANFMQENPSVNLRLEGHADERGTREYNLALGENRALSVKEVLGLYNLDDRIIVVSYGEESPILTGSNEEAWEKNRRVEFSYY
;
A
#
# COMPACT_ATOMS: atom_id res chain seq x y z
N MET A 1 -30.72 -8.31 -17.67
CA MET A 1 -29.61 -7.37 -17.89
C MET A 1 -29.88 -6.16 -17.03
N SER A 2 -29.51 -6.28 -15.76
CA SER A 2 -29.80 -5.27 -14.75
C SER A 2 -28.77 -4.16 -14.86
N LYS A 3 -29.27 -2.93 -14.89
CA LYS A 3 -28.49 -1.69 -14.90
C LYS A 3 -27.57 -1.67 -13.68
N LYS A 4 -26.27 -1.42 -13.89
CA LYS A 4 -25.36 -1.00 -12.82
C LYS A 4 -24.92 0.44 -13.15
N ILE A 5 -25.29 1.35 -12.25
CA ILE A 5 -24.93 2.77 -12.22
C ILE A 5 -24.05 2.89 -10.98
N LEU A 6 -22.85 3.45 -11.11
CA LEU A 6 -22.09 3.94 -9.97
C LEU A 6 -21.95 5.46 -10.11
N LEU A 7 -22.47 6.14 -9.09
CA LEU A 7 -22.44 7.58 -8.89
C LEU A 7 -21.10 7.94 -8.24
N LEU A 8 -20.20 8.60 -8.99
CA LEU A 8 -19.09 9.32 -8.40
C LEU A 8 -19.61 10.64 -7.80
N SER A 9 -19.77 10.72 -6.48
CA SER A 9 -19.87 12.00 -5.79
C SER A 9 -18.48 12.61 -5.69
N SER A 10 -18.09 13.38 -6.70
CA SER A 10 -16.93 14.25 -6.62
C SER A 10 -17.25 15.44 -5.70
N VAL A 11 -16.78 15.39 -4.46
CA VAL A 11 -16.67 16.56 -3.57
C VAL A 11 -15.26 17.10 -3.75
N ILE A 12 -15.05 17.94 -4.76
CA ILE A 12 -13.80 18.68 -4.92
C ILE A 12 -14.13 20.15 -5.23
N PHE A 13 -13.82 20.96 -4.21
CA PHE A 13 -13.45 22.38 -4.21
C PHE A 13 -14.52 23.46 -4.38
N LEU A 14 -14.68 24.25 -3.31
CA LEU A 14 -14.51 25.71 -3.27
C LEU A 14 -14.19 26.02 -1.79
N SER A 15 -13.29 26.89 -1.36
CA SER A 15 -12.49 27.90 -2.01
C SER A 15 -11.59 28.47 -0.92
N SER A 16 -10.27 28.49 -1.15
CA SER A 16 -9.42 29.52 -0.54
C SER A 16 -9.79 30.85 -1.19
N CYS A 17 -10.50 31.72 -0.48
CA CYS A 17 -10.54 33.15 -0.74
C CYS A 17 -11.03 33.89 0.50
N ALA A 18 -10.11 34.55 1.18
CA ALA A 18 -10.41 35.59 2.14
C ALA A 18 -11.12 36.74 1.40
N ALA A 19 -12.42 36.91 1.66
CA ALA A 19 -13.17 38.09 1.25
C ALA A 19 -13.90 38.67 2.46
N THR A 20 -13.38 39.77 2.97
CA THR A 20 -14.02 40.59 4.01
C THR A 20 -15.02 41.52 3.34
N ASN A 21 -16.28 41.09 3.12
CA ASN A 21 -17.50 41.91 3.17
C ASN A 21 -18.70 41.23 2.50
N ILE A 22 -19.87 41.33 3.16
CA ILE A 22 -21.15 40.72 2.78
C ILE A 22 -21.84 41.41 1.58
N SER A 23 -21.35 42.56 1.15
CA SER A 23 -21.98 43.40 0.10
C SER A 23 -21.63 43.01 -1.34
N GLU A 24 -20.53 42.29 -1.60
CA GLU A 24 -20.18 41.84 -2.96
C GLU A 24 -20.85 40.52 -3.37
N LEU A 25 -21.46 39.81 -2.41
CA LEU A 25 -22.24 38.61 -2.72
C LEU A 25 -23.62 38.94 -3.33
N GLY A 26 -24.16 40.14 -3.09
CA GLY A 26 -25.49 40.53 -3.54
C GLY A 26 -25.62 40.72 -5.05
N ASP A 27 -24.62 41.34 -5.68
CA ASP A 27 -24.70 41.72 -7.10
C ASP A 27 -24.40 40.54 -8.04
N LYS A 28 -23.65 39.53 -7.58
CA LYS A 28 -23.31 38.35 -8.40
C LYS A 28 -24.41 37.29 -8.44
N PHE A 29 -25.36 37.34 -7.50
CA PHE A 29 -26.53 36.45 -7.47
C PHE A 29 -27.68 36.93 -8.39
N LEU A 30 -27.63 38.18 -8.89
CA LEU A 30 -28.69 38.73 -9.73
C LEU A 30 -28.53 38.43 -11.23
N ASP A 31 -27.32 38.09 -11.69
CA ASP A 31 -27.07 37.70 -13.10
C ASP A 31 -27.51 36.26 -13.42
N LEU A 32 -27.82 35.44 -12.42
CA LEU A 32 -28.19 34.03 -12.60
C LEU A 32 -29.71 33.80 -12.77
N ILE A 33 -30.52 34.87 -12.73
CA ILE A 33 -31.98 34.78 -12.87
C ILE A 33 -32.45 35.65 -14.04
N ASN A 34 -31.96 35.36 -15.25
CA ASN A 34 -32.61 35.85 -16.47
C ASN A 34 -32.77 34.70 -17.47
N PRO A 35 -33.99 34.18 -17.71
CA PRO A 35 -34.21 33.00 -18.54
C PRO A 35 -34.43 33.36 -20.03
N SER A 36 -33.72 34.35 -20.58
CA SER A 36 -34.07 34.93 -21.89
C SER A 36 -32.95 34.93 -22.95
N ASP A 37 -31.87 34.15 -22.79
CA ASP A 37 -30.91 33.98 -23.88
C ASP A 37 -30.93 32.56 -24.46
N ASP A 38 -31.02 32.52 -25.79
CA ASP A 38 -31.11 31.31 -26.61
C ASP A 38 -29.85 30.45 -26.48
N ALA A 39 -30.05 29.15 -26.31
CA ALA A 39 -28.98 28.16 -26.20
C ALA A 39 -28.25 27.97 -27.53
N THR A 40 -27.11 28.64 -27.71
CA THR A 40 -26.13 28.28 -28.73
C THR A 40 -24.70 28.44 -28.23
N GLU A 41 -24.25 27.48 -27.43
CA GLU A 41 -22.89 26.95 -27.55
C GLU A 41 -22.98 25.43 -27.53
N VAL A 42 -22.97 24.85 -28.72
CA VAL A 42 -22.69 23.42 -28.89
C VAL A 42 -21.19 23.28 -28.70
N ALA A 43 -20.75 23.09 -27.46
CA ALA A 43 -19.43 22.55 -27.20
C ALA A 43 -19.39 21.16 -27.84
N MET A 44 -18.65 21.06 -28.94
CA MET A 44 -18.36 19.79 -29.59
C MET A 44 -17.55 18.94 -28.61
N LEU A 45 -18.23 18.03 -27.91
CA LEU A 45 -17.61 16.90 -27.22
C LEU A 45 -17.14 15.92 -28.29
N SER A 46 -16.01 16.24 -28.94
CA SER A 46 -15.22 15.28 -29.71
C SER A 46 -14.16 14.69 -28.78
N GLY A 47 -14.61 13.80 -27.90
CA GLY A 47 -13.75 12.83 -27.24
C GLY A 47 -14.50 11.53 -27.33
N GLU A 48 -13.98 10.57 -28.10
CA GLU A 48 -14.42 9.19 -28.00
C GLU A 48 -14.12 8.75 -26.56
N GLU A 49 -15.15 8.75 -25.70
CA GLU A 49 -15.10 7.97 -24.46
C GLU A 49 -15.07 6.51 -24.89
N ASN A 50 -13.86 6.00 -25.06
CA ASN A 50 -13.63 4.58 -25.24
C ASN A 50 -13.98 3.92 -23.89
N LEU A 51 -15.19 3.38 -23.80
CA LEU A 51 -15.60 2.53 -22.68
C LEU A 51 -14.70 1.30 -22.68
N ILE A 52 -13.71 1.29 -21.79
CA ILE A 52 -12.92 0.09 -21.52
C ILE A 52 -13.80 -0.83 -20.66
N ALA A 53 -14.24 -1.93 -21.26
CA ALA A 53 -15.06 -2.94 -20.60
C ALA A 53 -14.18 -3.75 -19.65
N MET A 54 -14.49 -3.73 -18.35
CA MET A 54 -13.84 -4.59 -17.36
C MET A 54 -14.54 -5.96 -17.36
N ASP A 55 -13.77 -7.00 -17.64
CA ASP A 55 -14.13 -8.42 -17.46
C ASP A 55 -14.38 -8.70 -15.95
N GLU A 56 -15.25 -9.67 -15.66
CA GLU A 56 -15.46 -10.28 -14.33
C GLU A 56 -14.16 -10.90 -13.75
N ALA A 57 -13.07 -10.92 -14.52
CA ALA A 57 -11.73 -11.35 -14.11
C ALA A 57 -10.74 -10.22 -13.75
N GLY A 58 -11.20 -8.98 -13.48
CA GLY A 58 -10.45 -7.96 -12.70
C GLY A 58 -9.04 -7.49 -13.17
N GLY A 59 -8.48 -8.08 -14.23
CA GLY A 59 -7.13 -7.84 -14.72
C GLY A 59 -7.13 -7.45 -16.19
N PHE A 60 -6.24 -6.53 -16.56
CA PHE A 60 -5.97 -6.23 -17.96
C PHE A 60 -5.03 -7.31 -18.52
N THR A 61 -5.32 -7.83 -19.71
CA THR A 61 -4.36 -8.68 -20.42
C THR A 61 -3.22 -7.83 -20.99
N ILE A 62 -2.04 -8.44 -21.20
CA ILE A 62 -0.89 -7.75 -21.82
C ILE A 62 -1.28 -7.15 -23.17
N ASP A 63 -2.04 -7.90 -23.98
CA ASP A 63 -2.48 -7.48 -25.30
C ASP A 63 -3.40 -6.22 -25.23
N GLU A 64 -4.27 -6.14 -24.22
CA GLU A 64 -5.13 -4.96 -24.00
C GLU A 64 -4.33 -3.73 -23.56
N LEU A 65 -3.33 -3.91 -22.69
CA LEU A 65 -2.46 -2.82 -22.23
C LEU A 65 -1.52 -2.33 -23.33
N GLU A 66 -1.09 -3.20 -24.24
CA GLU A 66 -0.27 -2.82 -25.40
C GLU A 66 -1.02 -1.93 -26.39
N GLU A 67 -2.36 -1.99 -26.43
CA GLU A 67 -3.21 -1.15 -27.30
C GLU A 67 -3.50 0.23 -26.70
N LEU A 68 -3.32 0.44 -25.39
CA LEU A 68 -3.60 1.71 -24.71
C LEU A 68 -2.64 2.83 -25.08
N SER A 69 -3.07 4.08 -25.04
CA SER A 69 -2.16 5.22 -25.20
C SER A 69 -1.17 5.32 -24.03
N ASN A 70 -0.05 6.02 -24.24
CA ASN A 70 0.92 6.27 -23.16
C ASN A 70 0.26 7.00 -21.97
N ASP A 71 -0.66 7.93 -22.25
CA ASP A 71 -1.37 8.71 -21.22
C ASP A 71 -2.30 7.82 -20.38
N GLU A 72 -2.98 6.85 -21.02
CA GLU A 72 -3.84 5.87 -20.33
C GLU A 72 -3.02 4.91 -19.46
N LEU A 73 -1.88 4.41 -19.97
CA LEU A 73 -0.97 3.58 -19.17
C LEU A 73 -0.40 4.34 -17.98
N ILE A 74 -0.06 5.62 -18.15
CA ILE A 74 0.39 6.49 -17.06
C ILE A 74 -0.72 6.68 -16.03
N ALA A 75 -1.97 6.89 -16.45
CA ALA A 75 -3.09 7.05 -15.54
C ALA A 75 -3.34 5.78 -14.71
N ILE A 76 -3.34 4.61 -15.36
CA ILE A 76 -3.50 3.31 -14.68
C ILE A 76 -2.32 3.05 -13.75
N ALA A 77 -1.09 3.34 -14.19
CA ALA A 77 0.10 3.19 -13.36
C ALA A 77 0.04 4.07 -12.11
N LYS A 78 -0.42 5.32 -12.24
CA LYS A 78 -0.62 6.22 -11.10
C LYS A 78 -1.69 5.74 -10.13
N GLU A 79 -2.83 5.28 -10.65
CA GLU A 79 -3.89 4.70 -9.83
C GLU A 79 -3.43 3.46 -9.06
N LYS A 80 -2.57 2.64 -9.69
CA LYS A 80 -1.97 1.45 -9.06
C LYS A 80 -0.72 1.76 -8.22
N GLY A 81 -0.36 3.03 -8.02
CA GLY A 81 0.80 3.43 -7.21
C GLY A 81 2.16 3.10 -7.83
N LEU A 82 2.22 2.84 -9.14
CA LEU A 82 3.43 2.53 -9.92
C LEU A 82 4.09 3.80 -10.50
N GLU A 83 3.93 4.95 -9.84
CA GLU A 83 4.40 6.25 -10.33
C GLU A 83 5.92 6.29 -10.54
N ASP A 84 6.67 5.63 -9.65
CA ASP A 84 8.14 5.64 -9.65
C ASP A 84 8.75 4.83 -10.79
N LEU A 85 7.97 3.91 -11.36
CA LEU A 85 8.39 3.20 -12.56
C LEU A 85 8.27 4.12 -13.78
N ILE A 86 7.50 5.20 -13.76
CA ILE A 86 7.26 6.03 -14.95
C ILE A 86 8.53 6.79 -15.36
N LEU A 87 9.12 6.39 -16.49
CA LEU A 87 10.23 7.10 -17.12
C LEU A 87 9.73 7.78 -18.39
N LEU A 88 9.75 9.11 -18.39
CA LEU A 88 9.37 9.93 -19.54
C LEU A 88 10.60 10.48 -20.26
N ASP A 89 10.52 10.61 -21.59
CA ASP A 89 11.50 11.36 -22.37
C ASP A 89 11.29 12.88 -22.27
N GLU A 90 12.17 13.65 -22.92
CA GLU A 90 12.08 15.13 -22.96
C GLU A 90 10.79 15.63 -23.65
N ASP A 91 10.13 14.79 -24.43
CA ASP A 91 8.89 15.07 -25.16
C ASP A 91 7.64 14.57 -24.40
N GLY A 92 7.81 13.94 -23.22
CA GLY A 92 6.74 13.42 -22.38
C GLY A 92 6.24 12.01 -22.72
N ASN A 93 6.92 11.26 -23.58
CA ASN A 93 6.56 9.88 -23.92
C ASN A 93 7.15 8.88 -22.94
N LEU A 94 6.40 7.81 -22.71
CA LEU A 94 6.79 6.71 -21.83
C LEU A 94 7.93 5.87 -22.45
N LEU A 95 9.14 5.97 -21.89
CA LEU A 95 10.32 5.24 -22.32
C LEU A 95 10.30 3.76 -21.92
N ASN A 96 9.64 3.46 -20.80
CA ASN A 96 9.66 2.14 -20.18
C ASN A 96 8.30 1.44 -20.24
N ARG A 97 7.60 1.60 -21.36
CA ARG A 97 6.25 1.09 -21.59
C ARG A 97 6.08 -0.38 -21.23
N ASP A 98 6.94 -1.26 -21.76
CA ASP A 98 6.85 -2.71 -21.50
C ASP A 98 7.03 -3.05 -20.01
N GLN A 99 7.84 -2.28 -19.28
CA GLN A 99 8.05 -2.49 -17.85
C GLN A 99 6.80 -2.12 -17.04
N ILE A 100 6.12 -1.03 -17.42
CA ILE A 100 4.86 -0.61 -16.79
C ILE A 100 3.75 -1.62 -17.07
N ILE A 101 3.63 -2.07 -18.32
CA ILE A 101 2.62 -3.08 -18.70
C ILE A 101 2.80 -4.34 -17.85
N ASN A 102 4.02 -4.87 -17.76
CA ASN A 102 4.29 -6.04 -16.93
C ASN A 102 4.02 -5.81 -15.44
N ALA A 103 4.39 -4.64 -14.91
CA ALA A 103 4.13 -4.30 -13.50
C ALA A 103 2.63 -4.16 -13.19
N ILE A 104 1.84 -3.61 -14.13
CA ILE A 104 0.38 -3.53 -14.01
C ILE A 104 -0.23 -4.93 -13.99
N VAL A 105 0.23 -5.82 -14.86
CA VAL A 105 -0.26 -7.21 -14.91
C VAL A 105 0.14 -7.98 -13.66
N GLU A 106 1.37 -7.82 -13.18
CA GLU A 106 1.87 -8.49 -11.97
C GLU A 106 1.13 -8.03 -10.71
N SER A 107 0.87 -6.72 -10.58
CA SER A 107 0.05 -6.21 -9.47
C SER A 107 -1.41 -6.67 -9.54
N ALA A 108 -1.98 -6.82 -10.74
CA ALA A 108 -3.32 -7.38 -10.91
C ALA A 108 -3.37 -8.87 -10.57
N ALA A 109 -2.39 -9.65 -11.01
CA ALA A 109 -2.28 -11.08 -10.70
C ALA A 109 -2.07 -11.33 -9.19
N LEU A 110 -1.35 -10.44 -8.51
CA LEU A 110 -1.18 -10.51 -7.05
C LEU A 110 -2.53 -10.32 -6.34
N LEU A 111 -3.33 -9.34 -6.75
CA LEU A 111 -4.67 -9.10 -6.21
C LEU A 111 -5.62 -10.27 -6.50
N GLU A 112 -5.56 -10.84 -7.70
CA GLU A 112 -6.36 -12.01 -8.08
C GLU A 112 -6.01 -13.23 -7.20
N SER A 113 -4.71 -13.51 -7.01
CA SER A 113 -4.26 -14.60 -6.12
C SER A 113 -4.72 -14.42 -4.67
N LYS A 114 -4.75 -13.16 -4.19
CA LYS A 114 -5.19 -12.81 -2.83
C LYS A 114 -6.71 -12.90 -2.69
N SER A 115 -7.45 -12.58 -3.76
CA SER A 115 -8.91 -12.79 -3.80
C SER A 115 -9.29 -14.26 -3.79
N GLU A 116 -8.62 -15.10 -4.58
CA GLU A 116 -8.85 -16.55 -4.57
C GLU A 116 -8.50 -17.17 -3.21
N GLU A 117 -7.43 -16.69 -2.56
CA GLU A 117 -7.06 -17.13 -1.22
C GLU A 117 -8.17 -16.82 -0.21
N LEU A 118 -8.63 -15.56 -0.12
CA LEU A 118 -9.70 -15.15 0.80
C LEU A 118 -11.03 -15.86 0.51
N GLU A 119 -11.38 -16.05 -0.76
CA GLU A 119 -12.60 -16.78 -1.13
C GLU A 119 -12.54 -18.26 -0.74
N SER A 120 -11.35 -18.85 -0.68
CA SER A 120 -11.14 -20.26 -0.30
C SER A 120 -11.06 -20.49 1.22
N MET A 121 -10.80 -19.45 2.01
CA MET A 121 -10.67 -19.54 3.47
C MET A 121 -11.99 -19.90 4.15
N SER A 122 -11.94 -20.64 5.25
CA SER A 122 -13.12 -20.94 6.07
C SER A 122 -13.68 -19.67 6.73
N ASP A 123 -14.95 -19.71 7.15
CA ASP A 123 -15.58 -18.58 7.84
C ASP A 123 -14.81 -18.19 9.12
N ASP A 124 -14.30 -19.17 9.86
CA ASP A 124 -13.49 -18.96 11.06
C ASP A 124 -12.18 -18.22 10.75
N GLU A 125 -11.50 -18.59 9.66
CA GLU A 125 -10.26 -17.95 9.21
C GLU A 125 -10.52 -16.51 8.72
N LEU A 126 -11.62 -16.27 7.99
CA LEU A 126 -12.00 -14.93 7.56
C LEU A 126 -12.32 -14.02 8.76
N ILE A 127 -12.99 -14.55 9.78
CA ILE A 127 -13.25 -13.83 11.04
C ILE A 127 -11.93 -13.46 11.71
N GLU A 128 -10.96 -14.38 11.78
CA GLU A 128 -9.65 -14.11 12.39
C GLU A 128 -8.90 -13.00 11.65
N VAL A 129 -8.86 -13.07 10.31
CA VAL A 129 -8.24 -12.03 9.48
C VAL A 129 -8.96 -10.69 9.65
N ALA A 130 -10.30 -10.67 9.62
CA ALA A 130 -11.09 -9.46 9.82
C ALA A 130 -10.84 -8.82 11.18
N VAL A 131 -10.75 -9.61 12.26
CA VAL A 131 -10.39 -9.12 13.59
C VAL A 131 -8.97 -8.53 13.59
N SER A 132 -8.01 -9.20 12.94
CA SER A 132 -6.62 -8.71 12.87
C SER A 132 -6.49 -7.39 12.11
N LYS A 133 -7.35 -7.16 11.10
CA LYS A 133 -7.40 -5.93 10.31
C LYS A 133 -8.32 -4.86 10.90
N GLY A 134 -8.95 -5.13 12.05
CA GLY A 134 -9.84 -4.20 12.76
C GLY A 134 -11.24 -4.06 12.15
N LEU A 135 -11.66 -4.98 11.28
CA LEU A 135 -12.95 -5.00 10.59
C LEU A 135 -14.05 -5.73 11.39
N THR A 136 -13.92 -5.81 12.72
CA THR A 136 -14.86 -6.54 13.59
C THR A 136 -16.31 -6.05 13.46
N GLU A 137 -16.52 -4.78 13.12
CA GLU A 137 -17.87 -4.21 12.93
C GLU A 137 -18.60 -4.75 11.69
N LEU A 138 -17.86 -5.28 10.71
CA LEU A 138 -18.41 -5.88 9.49
C LEU A 138 -18.73 -7.37 9.66
N ILE A 139 -18.50 -7.97 10.82
CA ILE A 139 -18.78 -9.40 11.03
C ILE A 139 -20.24 -9.60 11.41
N VAL A 140 -21.02 -10.23 10.53
CA VAL A 140 -22.42 -10.60 10.80
C VAL A 140 -22.57 -12.12 10.79
N LEU A 141 -22.92 -12.69 11.94
CA LEU A 141 -23.14 -14.12 12.08
C LEU A 141 -24.63 -14.49 11.99
N ASP A 142 -24.93 -15.62 11.37
CA ASP A 142 -26.27 -16.20 11.38
C ASP A 142 -26.56 -16.95 12.69
N ALA A 143 -27.74 -17.57 12.78
CA ALA A 143 -28.16 -18.31 13.97
C ALA A 143 -27.35 -19.61 14.20
N ASP A 144 -26.67 -20.10 13.17
CA ASP A 144 -25.87 -21.31 13.18
C ASP A 144 -24.37 -21.01 13.42
N GLY A 145 -23.99 -19.72 13.44
CA GLY A 145 -22.64 -19.24 13.70
C GLY A 145 -21.78 -19.01 12.47
N ASN A 146 -22.35 -19.10 11.25
CA ASN A 146 -21.63 -18.86 10.00
C ASN A 146 -21.69 -17.38 9.60
N LEU A 147 -20.79 -16.95 8.71
CA LEU A 147 -20.80 -15.59 8.18
C LEU A 147 -22.01 -15.38 7.25
N ALA A 148 -22.97 -14.59 7.70
CA ALA A 148 -24.14 -14.21 6.92
C ALA A 148 -23.78 -13.22 5.78
N ASN A 149 -22.71 -12.46 5.94
CA ASN A 149 -22.24 -11.44 5.01
C ASN A 149 -20.82 -11.72 4.49
N ARG A 150 -20.53 -12.98 4.19
CA ARG A 150 -19.22 -13.44 3.71
C ARG A 150 -18.69 -12.62 2.53
N ASP A 151 -19.48 -12.46 1.47
CA ASP A 151 -19.06 -11.76 0.25
C ASP A 151 -18.64 -10.30 0.53
N GLU A 152 -19.42 -9.59 1.36
CA GLU A 152 -19.14 -8.22 1.78
C GLU A 152 -17.87 -8.13 2.65
N LEU A 153 -17.65 -9.12 3.53
CA LEU A 153 -16.45 -9.17 4.36
C LEU A 153 -15.18 -9.43 3.51
N VAL A 154 -15.28 -10.32 2.52
CA VAL A 154 -14.16 -10.61 1.60
C VAL A 154 -13.81 -9.37 0.77
N GLU A 155 -14.81 -8.66 0.23
CA GLU A 155 -14.59 -7.41 -0.51
C GLU A 155 -13.92 -6.35 0.37
N ALA A 156 -14.40 -6.15 1.60
CA ALA A 156 -13.80 -5.22 2.55
C ALA A 156 -12.37 -5.61 2.97
N LEU A 157 -12.08 -6.91 3.09
CA LEU A 157 -10.75 -7.42 3.38
C LEU A 157 -9.77 -7.18 2.21
N LEU A 158 -10.24 -7.34 0.97
CA LEU A 158 -9.45 -7.05 -0.22
C LEU A 158 -9.13 -5.56 -0.33
N GLU A 159 -10.12 -4.70 -0.13
CA GLU A 159 -9.91 -3.24 -0.14
C GLU A 159 -8.94 -2.82 0.97
N SER A 160 -9.10 -3.36 2.19
CA SER A 160 -8.19 -3.10 3.31
C SER A 160 -6.77 -3.59 3.03
N ALA A 161 -6.63 -4.77 2.42
CA ALA A 161 -5.33 -5.32 2.04
C ALA A 161 -4.64 -4.46 0.97
N ALA A 162 -5.38 -4.03 -0.05
CA ALA A 162 -4.86 -3.15 -1.10
C ALA A 162 -4.45 -1.77 -0.54
N ALA A 163 -5.26 -1.19 0.35
CA ALA A 163 -4.94 0.07 1.02
C ALA A 163 -3.69 -0.06 1.90
N THR A 164 -3.55 -1.19 2.62
CA THR A 164 -2.37 -1.47 3.45
C THR A 164 -1.11 -1.60 2.58
N GLU A 165 -1.20 -2.29 1.45
CA GLU A 165 -0.09 -2.50 0.53
C GLU A 165 0.35 -1.19 -0.15
N ALA A 166 -0.60 -0.36 -0.57
CA ALA A 166 -0.33 0.98 -1.09
C ALA A 166 0.39 1.86 -0.05
N ALA A 167 -0.07 1.86 1.20
CA ALA A 167 0.56 2.62 2.28
C ALA A 167 1.99 2.14 2.57
N ILE A 168 2.23 0.82 2.54
CA ILE A 168 3.59 0.26 2.72
C ILE A 168 4.51 0.67 1.56
N SER A 169 4.01 0.62 0.33
CA SER A 169 4.77 1.04 -0.86
C SER A 169 5.14 2.52 -0.78
N GLU A 170 4.16 3.40 -0.50
CA GLU A 170 4.39 4.84 -0.34
C GLU A 170 5.38 5.14 0.78
N PHE A 171 5.26 4.45 1.92
CA PHE A 171 6.21 4.60 3.02
C PHE A 171 7.61 4.10 2.64
N GLY A 172 7.73 2.99 1.90
CA GLY A 172 9.00 2.48 1.40
C GLY A 172 9.72 3.41 0.42
N ASN A 173 8.96 4.17 -0.36
CA ASN A 173 9.50 5.18 -1.27
C ASN A 173 10.04 6.41 -0.51
N ASN A 174 9.50 6.70 0.68
CA ASN A 174 9.89 7.83 1.51
C ASN A 174 10.91 7.47 2.61
N ALA A 175 10.96 6.21 3.03
CA ALA A 175 11.85 5.73 4.08
C ALA A 175 13.19 5.24 3.50
N ASP A 176 14.29 5.78 4.01
CA ASP A 176 15.64 5.50 3.49
C ASP A 176 16.09 4.02 3.61
N SER A 177 15.41 3.19 4.42
CA SER A 177 15.64 1.73 4.44
C SER A 177 14.62 0.96 5.29
N PHE A 178 14.15 -0.20 4.80
CA PHE A 178 13.49 -1.25 5.60
C PHE A 178 14.49 -2.15 6.34
N THR A 179 15.74 -1.70 6.51
CA THR A 179 16.82 -2.49 7.08
C THR A 179 17.66 -1.65 8.03
N LEU A 180 17.93 -2.21 9.21
CA LEU A 180 18.76 -1.60 10.25
C LEU A 180 19.99 -2.46 10.49
N TYR A 181 21.18 -1.87 10.35
CA TYR A 181 22.45 -2.58 10.44
C TYR A 181 23.07 -2.48 11.83
N PHE A 182 23.85 -3.50 12.19
CA PHE A 182 24.50 -3.61 13.50
C PHE A 182 26.01 -3.82 13.38
N ALA A 183 26.73 -3.35 14.39
CA ALA A 183 28.14 -3.65 14.56
C ALA A 183 28.36 -5.13 14.93
N TYR A 184 29.62 -5.57 14.85
CA TYR A 184 29.99 -6.92 15.22
C TYR A 184 29.70 -7.19 16.70
N ASP A 185 29.02 -8.31 16.95
CA ASP A 185 28.64 -8.77 18.30
C ASP A 185 27.85 -7.73 19.11
N ASP A 186 27.10 -6.88 18.41
CA ASP A 186 26.37 -5.77 18.99
C ASP A 186 24.85 -5.88 18.78
N THR A 187 24.12 -5.37 19.76
CA THR A 187 22.65 -5.23 19.80
C THR A 187 22.22 -3.82 20.20
N GLU A 188 23.15 -2.89 20.41
CA GLU A 188 22.86 -1.52 20.81
C GLU A 188 22.21 -0.74 19.65
N ILE A 189 21.21 0.07 19.99
CA ILE A 189 20.52 0.96 19.04
C ILE A 189 21.12 2.35 19.20
N ASP A 190 21.84 2.82 18.18
CA ASP A 190 22.41 4.16 18.18
C ASP A 190 21.35 5.25 17.88
N GLU A 191 21.76 6.52 17.94
CA GLU A 191 20.83 7.64 17.72
C GLU A 191 20.28 7.68 16.29
N VAL A 192 21.04 7.22 15.30
CA VAL A 192 20.62 7.20 13.89
C VAL A 192 19.57 6.12 13.67
N ALA A 193 19.86 4.91 14.15
CA ALA A 193 18.97 3.76 14.20
C ALA A 193 17.67 4.11 14.94
N THR A 194 17.75 4.81 16.07
CA THR A 194 16.58 5.29 16.82
C THR A 194 15.68 6.17 15.94
N ARG A 195 16.24 7.11 15.16
CA ARG A 195 15.43 7.97 14.29
C ARG A 195 14.71 7.18 13.20
N THR A 196 15.37 6.20 12.60
CA THR A 196 14.74 5.29 11.63
C THR A 196 13.60 4.50 12.28
N ILE A 197 13.82 3.92 13.46
CA ILE A 197 12.78 3.17 14.19
C ILE A 197 11.56 4.07 14.50
N ILE A 198 11.78 5.34 14.85
CA ILE A 198 10.70 6.30 15.09
C ILE A 198 9.89 6.59 13.82
N GLN A 199 10.52 6.63 12.65
CA GLN A 199 9.79 6.78 11.37
C GLN A 199 8.85 5.59 11.14
N HIS A 200 9.33 4.37 11.35
CA HIS A 200 8.50 3.16 11.29
C HIS A 200 7.38 3.17 12.33
N ALA A 201 7.66 3.66 13.55
CA ALA A 201 6.66 3.78 14.60
C ALA A 201 5.52 4.73 14.20
N ASN A 202 5.87 5.92 13.67
CA ASN A 202 4.87 6.89 13.21
C ASN A 202 4.03 6.32 12.07
N PHE A 203 4.66 5.67 11.09
CA PHE A 203 3.95 5.00 9.99
C PHE A 203 2.94 3.97 10.50
N MET A 204 3.33 3.11 11.45
CA MET A 204 2.42 2.13 12.04
C MET A 204 1.31 2.76 12.88
N GLN A 205 1.55 3.91 13.50
CA GLN A 205 0.52 4.67 14.23
C GLN A 205 -0.51 5.29 13.28
N GLU A 206 -0.06 5.78 12.12
CA GLU A 206 -0.93 6.33 11.07
C GLU A 206 -1.71 5.24 10.33
N ASN A 207 -1.21 4.00 10.33
CA ASN A 207 -1.80 2.87 9.63
C ASN A 207 -2.13 1.72 10.60
N PRO A 208 -3.27 1.74 11.31
CA PRO A 208 -3.62 0.74 12.33
C PRO A 208 -3.74 -0.71 11.84
N SER A 209 -3.96 -0.93 10.54
CA SER A 209 -4.12 -2.26 9.93
C SER A 209 -2.79 -2.97 9.62
N VAL A 210 -1.66 -2.26 9.73
CA VAL A 210 -0.32 -2.74 9.36
C VAL A 210 0.32 -3.51 10.51
N ASN A 211 0.70 -4.78 10.33
CA ASN A 211 1.51 -5.47 11.32
C ASN A 211 2.98 -5.52 10.88
N LEU A 212 3.88 -5.71 11.84
CA LEU A 212 5.32 -5.71 11.59
C LEU A 212 5.95 -6.99 12.11
N ARG A 213 6.73 -7.64 11.24
CA ARG A 213 7.65 -8.71 11.59
C ARG A 213 9.07 -8.17 11.53
N LEU A 214 9.76 -8.24 12.66
CA LEU A 214 11.17 -7.91 12.76
C LEU A 214 11.99 -9.18 12.55
N GLU A 215 12.77 -9.19 11.48
CA GLU A 215 13.57 -10.34 11.07
C GLU A 215 15.04 -10.09 11.40
N GLY A 216 15.55 -10.78 12.41
CA GLY A 216 16.91 -10.62 12.91
C GLY A 216 17.91 -11.57 12.27
N HIS A 217 18.98 -11.00 11.71
CA HIS A 217 20.05 -11.72 11.03
C HIS A 217 21.43 -11.49 11.68
N ALA A 218 22.30 -12.47 11.51
CA ALA A 218 23.68 -12.43 11.96
C ALA A 218 24.63 -12.91 10.84
N ASP A 219 25.92 -12.58 10.98
CA ASP A 219 26.94 -13.09 10.06
C ASP A 219 27.32 -14.54 10.38
N GLU A 220 28.02 -15.21 9.45
CA GLU A 220 28.37 -16.64 9.54
C GLU A 220 29.40 -16.99 10.63
N ARG A 221 29.91 -16.01 11.39
CA ARG A 221 30.92 -16.27 12.40
C ARG A 221 30.25 -16.65 13.71
N GLY A 222 30.54 -17.85 14.20
CA GLY A 222 30.02 -18.34 15.47
C GLY A 222 29.40 -19.71 15.33
N THR A 223 28.58 -20.10 16.30
CA THR A 223 27.70 -21.25 16.15
C THR A 223 26.34 -20.78 15.69
N ARG A 224 25.63 -21.63 14.94
CA ARG A 224 24.26 -21.38 14.51
C ARG A 224 23.34 -20.93 15.65
N GLU A 225 23.41 -21.60 16.80
CA GLU A 225 22.58 -21.28 17.96
C GLU A 225 22.92 -19.91 18.55
N TYR A 226 24.21 -19.52 18.51
CA TYR A 226 24.63 -18.20 18.94
C TYR A 226 24.08 -17.12 18.01
N ASN A 227 24.21 -17.33 16.71
CA ASN A 227 23.74 -16.39 15.69
C ASN A 227 22.22 -16.24 15.69
N LEU A 228 21.49 -17.33 15.98
CA LEU A 228 20.04 -17.29 16.18
C LEU A 228 19.67 -16.43 17.41
N ALA A 229 20.33 -16.65 18.54
CA ALA A 229 20.08 -15.83 19.73
C ALA A 229 20.48 -14.36 19.53
N LEU A 230 21.58 -14.10 18.82
CA LEU A 230 22.05 -12.74 18.54
C LEU A 230 21.07 -12.00 17.61
N GLY A 231 20.59 -12.66 16.55
CA GLY A 231 19.58 -12.08 15.67
C GLY A 231 18.27 -11.79 16.42
N GLU A 232 17.83 -12.70 17.29
CA GLU A 232 16.65 -12.50 18.14
C GLU A 232 16.82 -11.29 19.06
N ASN A 233 17.97 -11.18 19.75
CA ASN A 233 18.26 -10.06 20.64
C ASN A 233 18.27 -8.71 19.91
N ARG A 234 18.83 -8.64 18.69
CA ARG A 234 18.79 -7.41 17.87
C ARG A 234 17.36 -6.98 17.55
N ALA A 235 16.53 -7.93 17.11
CA ALA A 235 15.13 -7.66 16.80
C ALA A 235 14.33 -7.29 18.06
N LEU A 236 14.64 -7.89 19.21
CA LEU A 236 14.06 -7.50 20.50
C LEU A 236 14.46 -6.08 20.92
N SER A 237 15.70 -5.65 20.69
CA SER A 237 16.14 -4.27 20.96
C SER A 237 15.37 -3.26 20.11
N VAL A 238 15.11 -3.58 18.84
CA VAL A 238 14.23 -2.75 17.99
C VAL A 238 12.79 -2.74 18.51
N LYS A 239 12.26 -3.92 18.90
CA LYS A 239 10.92 -4.05 19.47
C LYS A 239 10.76 -3.22 20.75
N GLU A 240 11.75 -3.18 21.63
CA GLU A 240 11.71 -2.40 22.87
C GLU A 240 11.50 -0.91 22.60
N VAL A 241 12.19 -0.37 21.58
CA VAL A 241 12.00 1.03 21.17
C VAL A 241 10.60 1.26 20.59
N LEU A 242 10.11 0.36 19.75
CA LEU A 242 8.75 0.44 19.19
C LEU A 242 7.65 0.26 20.27
N GLY A 243 7.93 -0.50 21.33
CA GLY A 243 7.02 -0.68 22.46
C GLY A 243 6.72 0.61 23.21
N LEU A 244 7.66 1.56 23.23
CA LEU A 244 7.42 2.91 23.77
C LEU A 244 6.31 3.68 23.03
N TYR A 245 5.96 3.23 21.81
CA TYR A 245 4.89 3.78 20.97
C TYR A 245 3.59 2.96 21.03
N ASN A 246 3.49 2.00 21.98
CA ASN A 246 2.37 1.07 22.16
C ASN A 246 2.14 0.14 20.95
N LEU A 247 3.21 -0.28 20.27
CA LEU A 247 3.14 -1.17 19.11
C LEU A 247 3.47 -2.64 19.44
N ASP A 248 3.72 -2.98 20.72
CA ASP A 248 4.19 -4.31 21.15
C ASP A 248 3.34 -5.48 20.65
N ASP A 249 2.01 -5.30 20.66
CA ASP A 249 1.03 -6.32 20.27
C ASP A 249 0.97 -6.55 18.75
N ARG A 250 1.50 -5.60 17.97
CA ARG A 250 1.51 -5.61 16.49
C ARG A 250 2.87 -6.02 15.92
N ILE A 251 3.81 -6.39 16.78
CA ILE A 251 5.19 -6.72 16.42
C ILE A 251 5.51 -8.16 16.80
N ILE A 252 5.85 -8.95 15.79
CA ILE A 252 6.42 -10.28 15.95
C ILE A 252 7.92 -10.26 15.68
N VAL A 253 8.68 -11.04 16.45
CA VAL A 253 10.12 -11.16 16.28
C VAL A 253 10.44 -12.56 15.76
N VAL A 254 11.22 -12.61 14.68
CA VAL A 254 11.73 -13.85 14.10
C VAL A 254 13.24 -13.70 13.92
N SER A 255 14.01 -14.72 14.27
CA SER A 255 15.43 -14.74 13.95
C SER A 255 15.75 -15.83 12.94
N TYR A 256 16.53 -15.45 11.93
CA TYR A 256 17.10 -16.38 10.97
C TYR A 256 18.57 -16.69 11.27
N GLY A 257 19.19 -15.97 12.21
CA GLY A 257 20.63 -16.08 12.47
C GLY A 257 21.45 -15.93 11.20
N GLU A 258 22.29 -16.93 10.90
CA GLU A 258 23.14 -16.98 9.71
C GLU A 258 22.50 -17.69 8.50
N GLU A 259 21.26 -18.18 8.61
CA GLU A 259 20.63 -19.06 7.62
C GLU A 259 20.17 -18.32 6.35
N SER A 260 19.94 -17.01 6.44
CA SER A 260 19.45 -16.16 5.34
C SER A 260 20.39 -14.97 5.08
N PRO A 261 21.60 -15.19 4.52
CA PRO A 261 22.54 -14.13 4.18
C PRO A 261 22.12 -13.38 2.91
N ILE A 262 22.24 -12.05 2.91
CA ILE A 262 22.08 -11.22 1.68
C ILE A 262 23.31 -11.37 0.80
N LEU A 263 24.49 -11.29 1.41
CA LEU A 263 25.76 -11.39 0.70
C LEU A 263 26.52 -12.60 1.22
N THR A 264 26.69 -13.59 0.34
CA THR A 264 27.52 -14.76 0.65
C THR A 264 28.99 -14.37 0.58
N GLY A 265 29.75 -14.62 1.64
CA GLY A 265 31.19 -14.42 1.64
C GLY A 265 31.78 -14.25 3.03
N SER A 266 33.04 -14.65 3.17
CA SER A 266 33.80 -14.56 4.41
C SER A 266 34.68 -13.31 4.44
N ASN A 267 34.07 -12.14 4.28
CA ASN A 267 34.75 -10.85 4.30
C ASN A 267 33.91 -9.80 5.02
N GLU A 268 34.53 -8.68 5.43
CA GLU A 268 33.84 -7.66 6.25
C GLU A 268 32.65 -7.03 5.52
N GLU A 269 32.72 -6.85 4.19
CA GLU A 269 31.59 -6.31 3.42
C GLU A 269 30.36 -7.22 3.49
N ALA A 270 30.56 -8.53 3.38
CA ALA A 270 29.49 -9.52 3.52
C ALA A 270 28.97 -9.57 4.95
N TRP A 271 29.85 -9.57 5.94
CA TRP A 271 29.44 -9.61 7.34
C TRP A 271 28.64 -8.37 7.74
N GLU A 272 29.06 -7.18 7.32
CA GLU A 272 28.34 -5.93 7.60
C GLU A 272 26.92 -5.95 7.05
N LYS A 273 26.73 -6.41 5.81
CA LYS A 273 25.39 -6.52 5.21
C LYS A 273 24.55 -7.62 5.85
N ASN A 274 25.16 -8.64 6.45
CA ASN A 274 24.43 -9.74 7.08
C ASN A 274 24.06 -9.46 8.54
N ARG A 275 24.72 -8.51 9.21
CA ARG A 275 24.37 -8.05 10.57
C ARG A 275 23.25 -7.01 10.50
N ARG A 276 22.00 -7.46 10.46
CA ARG A 276 20.86 -6.56 10.26
C ARG A 276 19.57 -7.04 10.91
N VAL A 277 18.62 -6.13 11.03
CA VAL A 277 17.20 -6.41 11.26
C VAL A 277 16.41 -5.85 10.08
N GLU A 278 15.56 -6.68 9.48
CA GLU A 278 14.63 -6.26 8.42
C GLU A 278 13.24 -6.00 8.99
N PHE A 279 12.58 -4.98 8.43
CA PHE A 279 11.21 -4.60 8.74
C PHE A 279 10.29 -5.18 7.68
N SER A 280 9.60 -6.27 7.99
CA SER A 280 8.68 -6.93 7.07
C SER A 280 7.22 -6.67 7.49
N TYR A 281 6.49 -5.90 6.67
CA TYR A 281 5.09 -5.55 6.92
C TYR A 281 4.11 -6.57 6.37
N TYR A 282 2.97 -6.78 7.04
CA TYR A 282 1.90 -7.69 6.61
C TYR A 282 0.50 -7.28 7.11
#